data_AF-A0A1G3LUQ8-F1
#
_entry.id   AF-A0A1G3LUQ8-F1
#
_cell.length_a   1.000
_cell.length_b   1.000
_cell.length_c   1.000
_cell.angle_alpha   90.00
_cell.angle_beta   90.00
_cell.angle_gamma   90.00
#
_symmetry.space_group_name_H-M   'P 1'
#
loop_
_entity.id
_entity.type
_entity.pdbx_description
1 polymer ?
#
loop_
_entity_poly.entity_id
_entity_poly.type
_entity_poly.pdbx_seq_one_letter_code
_entity_poly.pdbx_strand_id
1 'polypeptide(L)'
;MLKERPAGANGETRVEVHLKPFLGMRPGVYLTVLYALLALAVLFFLFFYKGVRDQGVFLRVASSPPGAAVSVDGRYAGSSPCEILVKKGARRIVVSRPYFQDLTLEDDFSGPIFGTLFVRPRRRWNPKLQIADLPGLTGAALQDFAANPHIPEILEQTAVAALTAGSGEANALLSSFLDRAKFFVSSPLQYKYYQDAYSLLHPAAGDLSVDELTARIRDFASEGGRFDNILYWLALVLPVEASRSLQASASYQDFSRGYQDQLRALVSRLRAQTAAGIGPAMRIEGLAFRTVPAGILLAGSLEETSAAYLPHPVSMTSFLASETEVPNRLYARFLAENPEWRRQNAAALSQQGQVDDAYLSAWTDQGFPSGEEELPVTAVSWFAAQAFCRWLSGRLPSSLAGYVARLPSEAEWEWAARGGLVGSPYPQGAKPLTEVFFEPGIAGPRLAGSSAPNGYGLRDTSGNVWEWCSDWFSPVAYLFSSRDAAGNSPQRSSEIPFGAEKAVRGGSWANEKELVKLHTRASQPPSWCTPYLGFRVVLARARL
;
A
#
# COMPACT_ATOMS: atom_id res chain seq x y z
N MET A 1 -21.07 13.44 -85.27
CA MET A 1 -20.77 13.96 -86.62
C MET A 1 -22.09 14.54 -87.12
N LEU A 2 -22.26 15.86 -86.98
CA LEU A 2 -23.47 16.56 -87.43
C LEU A 2 -23.36 16.77 -88.95
N LYS A 3 -24.35 16.31 -89.71
CA LYS A 3 -24.51 16.69 -91.13
C LYS A 3 -25.76 17.57 -91.20
N GLU A 4 -25.54 18.86 -91.42
CA GLU A 4 -26.62 19.80 -91.70
C GLU A 4 -27.14 19.59 -93.14
N ARG A 5 -28.47 19.53 -93.30
CA ARG A 5 -29.16 19.66 -94.58
C ARG A 5 -29.81 21.07 -94.61
N PRO A 6 -29.85 21.76 -95.76
CA PRO A 6 -30.39 23.11 -95.82
C PRO A 6 -31.91 23.13 -95.60
N ALA A 7 -32.36 24.24 -95.00
CA ALA A 7 -33.70 24.48 -94.49
C ALA A 7 -34.79 24.48 -95.58
N GLY A 8 -35.86 23.71 -95.35
CA GLY A 8 -37.17 24.00 -95.93
C GLY A 8 -37.87 25.07 -95.07
N ALA A 9 -38.60 25.98 -95.72
CA ALA A 9 -39.24 27.14 -95.10
C ALA A 9 -40.28 26.75 -94.03
N ASN A 10 -39.82 26.61 -92.78
CA ASN A 10 -40.48 26.95 -91.50
C ASN A 10 -39.48 26.59 -90.37
N GLY A 11 -38.99 27.60 -89.66
CA GLY A 11 -37.79 27.52 -88.81
C GLY A 11 -37.94 26.79 -87.47
N GLU A 12 -37.50 25.54 -87.41
CA GLU A 12 -36.96 24.91 -86.20
C GLU A 12 -35.72 24.08 -86.55
N THR A 13 -34.54 24.49 -86.09
CA THR A 13 -33.32 23.67 -86.22
C THR A 13 -33.32 22.61 -85.12
N ARG A 14 -33.89 21.44 -85.38
CA ARG A 14 -33.81 20.29 -84.48
C ARG A 14 -32.38 19.75 -84.47
N VAL A 15 -31.62 20.03 -83.41
CA VAL A 15 -30.28 19.46 -83.21
C VAL A 15 -30.45 18.02 -82.72
N GLU A 16 -30.38 17.05 -83.62
CA GLU A 16 -30.34 15.63 -83.26
C GLU A 16 -28.92 15.18 -82.92
N VAL A 17 -28.66 14.97 -81.62
CA VAL A 17 -27.40 14.42 -81.13
C VAL A 17 -27.45 12.89 -81.19
N HIS A 18 -26.80 12.32 -82.20
CA HIS A 18 -26.63 10.86 -82.31
C HIS A 18 -25.38 10.39 -81.56
N LEU A 19 -25.60 9.69 -80.47
CA LEU A 19 -24.55 8.98 -79.72
C LEU A 19 -24.17 7.68 -80.45
N LYS A 20 -22.88 7.35 -80.48
CA LYS A 20 -22.41 6.09 -81.09
C LYS A 20 -22.70 4.90 -80.17
N PRO A 21 -23.01 3.71 -80.72
CA PRO A 21 -23.05 2.47 -79.95
C PRO A 21 -21.68 2.21 -79.30
N PHE A 22 -21.69 1.79 -78.04
CA PHE A 22 -20.48 1.44 -77.29
C PHE A 22 -20.57 -0.03 -76.90
N LEU A 23 -19.54 -0.82 -77.22
CA LEU A 23 -19.50 -2.28 -77.00
C LEU A 23 -20.73 -3.03 -77.53
N GLY A 24 -21.22 -2.68 -78.72
CA GLY A 24 -22.39 -3.30 -79.35
C GLY A 24 -23.75 -2.90 -78.76
N MET A 25 -23.78 -2.09 -77.70
CA MET A 25 -25.03 -1.61 -77.08
C MET A 25 -25.48 -0.28 -77.68
N ARG A 26 -26.80 -0.14 -77.88
CA ARG A 26 -27.40 1.14 -78.32
C ARG A 26 -27.26 2.20 -77.23
N PRO A 27 -27.13 3.49 -77.58
CA PRO A 27 -26.95 4.59 -76.61
C PRO A 27 -27.91 4.62 -75.43
N GLY A 28 -29.20 4.44 -75.68
CA GLY A 28 -30.18 4.39 -74.59
C GLY A 28 -29.89 3.30 -73.56
N VAL A 29 -29.36 2.15 -73.99
CA VAL A 29 -29.09 1.01 -73.11
C VAL A 29 -27.85 1.25 -72.25
N TYR A 30 -26.71 1.61 -72.84
CA TYR A 30 -25.49 1.80 -72.05
C TYR A 30 -25.57 3.03 -71.14
N LEU A 31 -26.26 4.11 -71.53
CA LEU A 31 -26.49 5.25 -70.64
C LEU A 31 -27.37 4.84 -69.45
N THR A 32 -28.41 4.03 -69.69
CA THR A 32 -29.25 3.51 -68.60
C THR A 32 -28.43 2.65 -67.64
N VAL A 33 -27.56 1.77 -68.16
CA VAL A 33 -26.65 0.95 -67.33
C VAL A 33 -25.65 1.83 -66.57
N LEU A 34 -25.08 2.85 -67.21
CA LEU A 34 -24.15 3.77 -66.55
C LEU A 34 -24.83 4.55 -65.43
N TYR A 35 -26.03 5.09 -65.66
CA TYR A 35 -26.82 5.77 -64.63
C TYR A 35 -27.25 4.81 -63.52
N ALA A 36 -27.60 3.56 -63.86
CA ALA A 36 -27.92 2.54 -62.86
C ALA A 36 -26.70 2.19 -61.99
N LEU A 37 -25.51 2.03 -62.59
CA LEU A 37 -24.26 1.81 -61.85
C LEU A 37 -23.87 3.01 -61.00
N LEU A 38 -24.04 4.24 -61.49
CA LEU A 38 -23.83 5.46 -60.72
C LEU A 38 -24.78 5.52 -59.53
N ALA A 39 -26.07 5.24 -59.74
CA ALA A 39 -27.07 5.20 -58.68
C ALA A 39 -26.75 4.11 -57.64
N LEU A 40 -26.28 2.95 -58.09
CA LEU A 40 -25.90 1.83 -57.22
C LEU A 40 -24.62 2.14 -56.43
N ALA A 41 -23.65 2.84 -57.02
CA ALA A 41 -22.48 3.35 -56.32
C ALA A 41 -22.88 4.40 -55.27
N VAL A 42 -23.77 5.34 -55.59
CA VAL A 42 -24.30 6.33 -54.63
C VAL A 42 -25.04 5.63 -53.49
N LEU A 43 -25.88 4.64 -53.78
CA LEU A 43 -26.56 3.82 -52.77
C LEU A 43 -25.56 3.04 -51.92
N PHE A 44 -24.51 2.46 -52.53
CA PHE A 44 -23.46 1.75 -51.81
C PHE A 44 -22.74 2.67 -50.82
N PHE A 45 -22.35 3.89 -51.22
CA PHE A 45 -21.74 4.86 -50.31
C PHE A 45 -22.71 5.34 -49.22
N LEU A 46 -24.01 5.51 -49.52
CA LEU A 46 -25.01 5.87 -48.53
C LEU A 46 -25.25 4.77 -47.49
N PHE A 47 -25.30 3.49 -47.90
CA PHE A 47 -25.62 2.37 -47.01
C PHE A 47 -24.41 1.77 -46.31
N PHE A 48 -23.24 1.72 -46.96
CA PHE A 48 -22.07 0.97 -46.49
C PHE A 48 -20.89 1.85 -46.07
N TYR A 49 -20.86 3.15 -46.39
CA TYR A 49 -19.82 4.02 -45.85
C TYR A 49 -20.11 4.36 -44.39
N LYS A 50 -19.39 3.68 -43.49
CA LYS A 50 -19.48 3.88 -42.02
C LYS A 50 -19.31 5.35 -41.59
N GLY A 51 -18.61 6.17 -42.39
CA GLY A 51 -18.46 7.61 -42.15
C GLY A 51 -19.74 8.45 -42.29
N VAL A 52 -20.73 8.00 -43.07
CA VAL A 52 -22.05 8.67 -43.15
C VAL A 52 -22.91 8.33 -41.91
N ARG A 53 -22.74 7.13 -41.36
CA ARG A 53 -23.56 6.59 -40.26
C ARG A 53 -23.03 6.94 -38.86
N ASP A 54 -21.71 6.98 -38.66
CA ASP A 54 -21.06 7.35 -37.40
C ASP A 54 -20.52 8.79 -37.44
N GLN A 55 -21.44 9.77 -37.48
CA GLN A 55 -21.10 11.19 -37.46
C GLN A 55 -20.56 11.60 -36.08
N GLY A 56 -19.33 12.14 -36.05
CA GLY A 56 -18.68 12.56 -34.81
C GLY A 56 -17.32 13.20 -35.03
N VAL A 57 -16.76 13.70 -33.94
CA VAL A 57 -15.46 14.38 -33.86
C VAL A 57 -14.52 13.53 -33.02
N PHE A 58 -13.27 13.36 -33.43
CA PHE A 58 -12.27 12.79 -32.53
C PHE A 58 -11.82 13.85 -31.54
N LEU A 59 -12.00 13.61 -30.25
CA LEU A 59 -11.51 14.47 -29.19
C LEU A 59 -10.30 13.80 -28.53
N ARG A 60 -9.14 14.47 -28.61
CA ARG A 60 -7.97 14.10 -27.83
C ARG A 60 -8.03 14.78 -26.47
N VAL A 61 -8.15 14.00 -25.41
CA VAL A 61 -8.18 14.47 -24.03
C VAL A 61 -6.84 14.16 -23.37
N ALA A 62 -6.14 15.19 -22.88
CA ALA A 62 -4.86 15.06 -22.18
C ALA A 62 -4.91 15.86 -20.88
N SER A 63 -5.33 15.24 -19.78
CA SER A 63 -5.40 15.92 -18.50
C SER A 63 -4.03 16.10 -17.86
N SER A 64 -3.94 17.07 -16.96
CA SER A 64 -2.84 17.25 -16.03
C SER A 64 -3.40 17.24 -14.61
N PRO A 65 -3.01 16.28 -13.75
CA PRO A 65 -2.15 15.12 -14.05
C PRO A 65 -2.82 14.08 -14.99
N PRO A 66 -2.06 13.20 -15.67
CA PRO A 66 -2.60 12.21 -16.62
C PRO A 66 -3.33 11.05 -15.90
N GLY A 67 -3.88 10.07 -16.61
CA GLY A 67 -4.54 8.90 -16.02
C GLY A 67 -5.95 9.17 -15.46
N ALA A 68 -6.51 10.36 -15.65
CA ALA A 68 -7.88 10.66 -15.26
C ALA A 68 -8.88 9.91 -16.16
N ALA A 69 -9.95 9.39 -15.55
CA ALA A 69 -11.02 8.71 -16.26
C ALA A 69 -11.83 9.72 -17.07
N VAL A 70 -12.04 9.41 -18.35
CA VAL A 70 -12.83 10.23 -19.27
C VAL A 70 -14.13 9.51 -19.55
N SER A 71 -15.25 10.18 -19.30
CA SER A 71 -16.58 9.68 -19.61
C SER A 71 -17.33 10.60 -20.57
N VAL A 72 -18.15 10.02 -21.44
CA VAL A 72 -19.04 10.73 -22.36
C VAL A 72 -20.47 10.32 -22.03
N ASP A 73 -21.31 11.31 -21.69
CA ASP A 73 -22.71 11.12 -21.29
C ASP A 73 -22.87 10.04 -20.19
N GLY A 74 -21.94 10.05 -19.22
CA GLY A 74 -21.93 9.10 -18.08
C GLY A 74 -21.34 7.72 -18.38
N ARG A 75 -20.82 7.47 -19.58
CA ARG A 75 -20.17 6.19 -19.94
C ARG A 75 -18.66 6.35 -20.06
N TYR A 76 -17.91 5.46 -19.43
CA TYR A 76 -16.44 5.43 -19.53
C TYR A 76 -16.00 5.27 -20.99
N ALA A 77 -15.11 6.16 -21.43
CA ALA A 77 -14.60 6.23 -22.80
C ALA A 77 -13.09 5.98 -22.89
N GLY A 78 -12.35 6.12 -21.79
CA GLY A 78 -10.91 5.84 -21.70
C GLY A 78 -10.23 6.59 -20.56
N SER A 79 -8.94 6.36 -20.38
CA SER A 79 -8.09 7.10 -19.42
C SER A 79 -7.15 8.03 -20.18
N SER A 80 -7.01 9.26 -19.71
CA SER A 80 -6.13 10.25 -20.35
C SER A 80 -4.64 9.89 -20.25
N PRO A 81 -3.80 10.23 -21.24
CA PRO A 81 -4.16 10.81 -22.52
C PRO A 81 -4.86 9.79 -23.44
N CYS A 82 -6.03 10.14 -23.97
CA CYS A 82 -6.78 9.29 -24.88
C CYS A 82 -7.35 10.07 -26.07
N GLU A 83 -7.68 9.36 -27.14
CA GLU A 83 -8.46 9.90 -28.26
C GLU A 83 -9.79 9.13 -28.34
N ILE A 84 -10.89 9.86 -28.20
CA ILE A 84 -12.25 9.29 -28.16
C ILE A 84 -13.08 9.82 -29.31
N LEU A 85 -13.94 8.99 -29.89
CA LEU A 85 -14.91 9.42 -30.89
C LEU A 85 -16.17 9.96 -30.20
N VAL A 86 -16.36 11.27 -30.23
CA VAL A 86 -17.53 11.94 -29.67
C VAL A 86 -18.59 12.06 -30.76
N LYS A 87 -19.75 11.43 -30.55
CA LYS A 87 -20.86 11.45 -31.52
C LYS A 87 -21.43 12.87 -31.64
N LYS A 88 -21.93 13.19 -32.84
CA LYS A 88 -22.55 14.48 -33.15
C LYS A 88 -23.66 14.84 -32.14
N GLY A 89 -23.78 16.14 -31.87
CA GLY A 89 -24.77 16.74 -30.98
C GLY A 89 -24.16 17.26 -29.67
N ALA A 90 -25.02 17.81 -28.81
CA ALA A 90 -24.66 18.22 -27.47
C ALA A 90 -24.19 17.00 -26.66
N ARG A 91 -22.98 17.09 -26.11
CA ARG A 91 -22.37 16.02 -25.32
C ARG A 91 -21.80 16.58 -24.04
N ARG A 92 -21.89 15.77 -22.99
CA ARG A 92 -21.26 16.05 -21.70
C ARG A 92 -20.06 15.14 -21.52
N ILE A 93 -18.88 15.72 -21.44
CA ILE A 93 -17.62 15.00 -21.24
C ILE A 93 -17.12 15.33 -19.85
N VAL A 94 -16.96 14.32 -19.00
CA VAL A 94 -16.46 14.49 -17.63
C VAL A 94 -15.11 13.82 -17.52
N VAL A 95 -14.12 14.55 -17.00
CA VAL A 95 -12.82 14.05 -16.61
C VAL A 95 -12.78 14.02 -15.09
N SER A 96 -12.68 12.81 -14.54
CA SER A 96 -12.70 12.58 -13.10
C SER A 96 -11.47 11.80 -12.66
N ARG A 97 -10.98 12.11 -11.46
CA ARG A 97 -9.87 11.40 -10.84
C ARG A 97 -10.01 11.47 -9.32
N PRO A 98 -9.76 10.36 -8.58
CA PRO A 98 -9.81 10.37 -7.12
C PRO A 98 -8.97 11.50 -6.51
N TYR A 99 -9.50 12.18 -5.48
CA TYR A 99 -8.90 13.32 -4.78
C TYR A 99 -8.78 14.62 -5.58
N PHE A 100 -9.20 14.64 -6.85
CA PHE A 100 -9.26 15.84 -7.68
C PHE A 100 -10.71 16.26 -7.94
N GLN A 101 -10.90 17.54 -8.25
CA GLN A 101 -12.17 18.08 -8.70
C GLN A 101 -12.45 17.64 -10.13
N ASP A 102 -13.65 17.12 -10.37
CA ASP A 102 -14.09 16.73 -11.70
C ASP A 102 -14.21 17.95 -12.62
N LEU A 103 -13.73 17.83 -13.85
CA LEU A 103 -13.91 18.85 -14.89
C LEU A 103 -14.90 18.37 -15.93
N THR A 104 -15.90 19.20 -16.21
CA THR A 104 -16.92 18.92 -17.22
C THR A 104 -16.76 19.86 -18.41
N LEU A 105 -16.76 19.29 -19.62
CA LEU A 105 -16.91 19.99 -20.88
C LEU A 105 -18.29 19.66 -21.45
N GLU A 106 -19.18 20.65 -21.48
CA GLU A 106 -20.44 20.60 -22.23
C GLU A 106 -20.26 21.40 -23.50
N ASP A 107 -20.35 20.73 -24.65
CA ASP A 107 -20.11 21.35 -25.96
C ASP A 107 -20.99 20.66 -27.01
N ASP A 108 -21.30 21.38 -28.09
CA ASP A 108 -21.96 20.81 -29.26
C ASP A 108 -20.93 20.35 -30.29
N PHE A 109 -20.86 19.03 -30.47
CA PHE A 109 -19.92 18.41 -31.39
C PHE A 109 -20.53 18.37 -32.78
N SER A 110 -20.29 19.42 -33.56
CA SER A 110 -20.68 19.44 -34.97
C SER A 110 -19.94 18.34 -35.74
N GLY A 111 -20.67 17.40 -36.33
CA GLY A 111 -20.11 16.34 -37.17
C GLY A 111 -19.50 16.88 -38.49
N PRO A 112 -18.86 16.02 -39.30
CA PRO A 112 -18.26 16.44 -40.57
C PRO A 112 -19.31 17.05 -41.51
N ILE A 113 -18.96 18.18 -42.14
CA ILE A 113 -19.71 18.81 -43.23
C ILE A 113 -19.35 18.07 -44.53
N PHE A 114 -20.20 18.14 -45.57
CA PHE A 114 -20.08 17.38 -46.84
C PHE A 114 -18.63 17.32 -47.41
N GLY A 115 -17.86 18.41 -47.35
CA GLY A 115 -16.46 18.46 -47.81
C GLY A 115 -15.41 17.77 -46.91
N THR A 116 -15.80 17.33 -45.71
CA THR A 116 -14.94 16.68 -44.69
C THR A 116 -15.40 15.26 -44.36
N LEU A 117 -16.35 14.69 -45.12
CA LEU A 117 -16.85 13.33 -44.91
C LEU A 117 -15.75 12.26 -44.97
N PHE A 118 -14.64 12.56 -45.67
CA PHE A 118 -13.46 11.68 -45.81
C PHE A 118 -12.34 11.98 -44.80
N VAL A 119 -12.37 13.14 -44.11
CA VAL A 119 -11.37 13.54 -43.10
C VAL A 119 -12.11 14.05 -41.87
N ARG A 120 -12.19 13.21 -40.84
CA ARG A 120 -12.93 13.55 -39.61
C ARG A 120 -12.27 14.72 -38.86
N PRO A 121 -13.06 15.68 -38.36
CA PRO A 121 -12.53 16.75 -37.52
C PRO A 121 -11.92 16.20 -36.24
N ARG A 122 -10.81 16.81 -35.80
CA ARG A 122 -10.12 16.52 -34.55
C ARG A 122 -10.15 17.75 -33.65
N ARG A 123 -10.52 17.57 -32.39
CA ARG A 123 -10.42 18.58 -31.32
C ARG A 123 -9.45 18.11 -30.25
N ARG A 124 -8.89 19.05 -29.49
CA ARG A 124 -8.03 18.76 -28.34
C ARG A 124 -8.57 19.49 -27.11
N TRP A 125 -8.58 18.79 -25.98
CA TRP A 125 -8.88 19.37 -24.68
C TRP A 125 -7.83 18.93 -23.66
N ASN A 126 -7.28 19.89 -22.91
CA ASN A 126 -6.22 19.66 -21.94
C ASN A 126 -6.67 20.10 -20.53
N PRO A 127 -7.55 19.34 -19.85
CA PRO A 127 -8.07 19.72 -18.54
C PRO A 127 -6.97 19.74 -17.47
N LYS A 128 -6.91 20.81 -16.67
CA LYS A 128 -6.03 20.91 -15.50
C LYS A 128 -6.85 20.69 -14.24
N LEU A 129 -6.73 19.50 -13.65
CA LEU A 129 -7.51 19.13 -12.47
C LEU A 129 -6.95 19.83 -11.23
N GLN A 130 -7.82 20.33 -10.37
CA GLN A 130 -7.46 20.89 -9.07
C GLN A 130 -7.66 19.85 -7.98
N ILE A 131 -6.89 19.90 -6.90
CA ILE A 131 -7.08 19.00 -5.76
C ILE A 131 -8.40 19.33 -5.05
N ALA A 132 -9.14 18.29 -4.67
CA ALA A 132 -10.30 18.38 -3.79
C ALA A 132 -9.97 17.91 -2.36
N ASP A 133 -9.11 16.89 -2.21
CA ASP A 133 -8.74 16.29 -0.92
C ASP A 133 -7.23 15.99 -0.84
N LEU A 134 -6.46 16.98 -0.39
CA LEU A 134 -5.01 16.86 -0.25
C LEU A 134 -4.59 15.84 0.83
N PRO A 135 -5.20 15.80 2.03
CA PRO A 135 -4.93 14.74 3.01
C PRO A 135 -5.18 13.33 2.46
N GLY A 136 -6.30 13.09 1.79
CA GLY A 136 -6.60 11.80 1.16
C GLY A 136 -5.59 11.41 0.08
N LEU A 137 -5.19 12.37 -0.76
CA LEU A 137 -4.16 12.15 -1.79
C LEU A 137 -2.80 11.77 -1.17
N THR A 138 -2.33 12.55 -0.19
CA THR A 138 -1.04 12.28 0.49
C THR A 138 -1.04 10.96 1.25
N GLY A 139 -2.19 10.56 1.80
CA GLY A 139 -2.35 9.27 2.44
C GLY A 139 -2.30 8.11 1.44
N ALA A 140 -3.04 8.20 0.34
CA ALA A 140 -3.00 7.19 -0.72
C ALA A 140 -1.60 7.07 -1.36
N ALA A 141 -0.90 8.20 -1.50
CA ALA A 141 0.49 8.24 -1.96
C ALA A 141 1.44 7.43 -1.09
N LEU A 142 1.31 7.60 0.23
CA LEU A 142 2.16 6.94 1.19
C LEU A 142 1.86 5.45 1.27
N GLN A 143 0.58 5.08 1.14
CA GLN A 143 0.16 3.68 0.99
C GLN A 143 0.84 3.00 -0.18
N ASP A 144 0.74 3.62 -1.36
CA ASP A 144 1.31 3.08 -2.59
C ASP A 144 2.83 2.98 -2.47
N PHE A 145 3.48 4.01 -1.93
CA PHE A 145 4.92 4.01 -1.73
C PHE A 145 5.41 2.94 -0.75
N ALA A 146 4.63 2.65 0.30
CA ALA A 146 4.93 1.62 1.27
C ALA A 146 4.73 0.20 0.69
N ALA A 147 3.68 0.01 -0.12
CA ALA A 147 3.30 -1.30 -0.65
C ALA A 147 4.10 -1.71 -1.91
N ASN A 148 4.47 -0.76 -2.77
CA ASN A 148 5.04 -1.04 -4.08
C ASN A 148 6.54 -0.64 -4.17
N PRO A 149 7.45 -1.58 -4.48
CA PRO A 149 8.86 -1.27 -4.74
C PRO A 149 9.09 -0.55 -6.10
N HIS A 150 8.07 -0.44 -6.95
CA HIS A 150 8.13 0.26 -8.24
C HIS A 150 7.04 1.32 -8.42
N ILE A 151 7.52 2.55 -8.66
CA ILE A 151 6.84 3.79 -9.08
C ILE A 151 5.87 4.36 -8.05
N PRO A 152 5.96 5.68 -7.79
CA PRO A 152 4.72 6.44 -7.83
C PRO A 152 4.83 7.66 -8.76
N GLU A 153 4.01 7.63 -9.81
CA GLU A 153 3.42 8.84 -10.41
C GLU A 153 2.85 9.72 -9.28
N ILE A 154 2.36 9.08 -8.21
CA ILE A 154 1.70 9.72 -7.07
C ILE A 154 2.66 10.58 -6.23
N LEU A 155 3.96 10.29 -6.15
CA LEU A 155 4.93 11.07 -5.36
C LEU A 155 5.20 12.42 -6.01
N GLU A 156 5.57 12.36 -7.29
CA GLU A 156 5.74 13.52 -8.15
C GLU A 156 4.42 14.29 -8.28
N GLN A 157 3.29 13.60 -8.46
CA GLN A 157 1.97 14.24 -8.53
C GLN A 157 1.57 14.89 -7.22
N THR A 158 1.84 14.28 -6.07
CA THR A 158 1.55 14.88 -4.76
C THR A 158 2.38 16.14 -4.58
N ALA A 159 3.68 16.08 -4.92
CA ALA A 159 4.56 17.25 -4.89
C ALA A 159 4.08 18.35 -5.86
N VAL A 160 3.80 18.02 -7.13
CA VAL A 160 3.29 18.96 -8.14
C VAL A 160 1.95 19.56 -7.72
N ALA A 161 1.02 18.72 -7.26
CA ALA A 161 -0.32 19.16 -6.91
C ALA A 161 -0.27 20.09 -5.68
N ALA A 162 0.54 19.77 -4.69
CA ALA A 162 0.70 20.63 -3.52
C ALA A 162 1.48 21.94 -3.82
N LEU A 163 2.45 21.92 -4.74
CA LEU A 163 3.07 23.13 -5.29
C LEU A 163 2.03 24.01 -6.00
N THR A 164 1.10 23.40 -6.76
CA THR A 164 0.02 24.16 -7.43
C THR A 164 -1.04 24.71 -6.47
N ALA A 165 -1.16 24.18 -5.25
CA ALA A 165 -2.11 24.65 -4.25
C ALA A 165 -1.67 25.96 -3.56
N GLY A 166 -0.38 26.33 -3.62
CA GLY A 166 0.09 27.69 -3.32
C GLY A 166 -0.05 28.18 -1.86
N SER A 167 -0.22 27.30 -0.86
CA SER A 167 -0.40 27.68 0.56
C SER A 167 0.69 27.13 1.49
N GLY A 168 0.92 27.78 2.64
CA GLY A 168 1.85 27.29 3.67
C GLY A 168 1.45 25.95 4.30
N GLU A 169 0.15 25.64 4.29
CA GLU A 169 -0.41 24.37 4.77
C GLU A 169 -0.05 23.20 3.84
N ALA A 170 -0.02 23.43 2.51
CA ALA A 170 0.42 22.43 1.55
C ALA A 170 1.90 22.05 1.76
N ASN A 171 2.78 23.03 2.02
CA ASN A 171 4.18 22.79 2.31
C ASN A 171 4.39 22.00 3.63
N ALA A 172 3.60 22.29 4.66
CA ALA A 172 3.67 21.56 5.93
C ALA A 172 3.23 20.10 5.78
N LEU A 173 2.12 19.86 5.08
CA LEU A 173 1.62 18.51 4.79
C LEU A 173 2.62 17.70 3.96
N LEU A 174 3.23 18.32 2.95
CA LEU A 174 4.26 17.70 2.12
C LEU A 174 5.54 17.38 2.88
N SER A 175 6.00 18.30 3.73
CA SER A 175 7.17 18.06 4.59
C SER A 175 6.89 16.89 5.52
N SER A 176 5.70 16.85 6.14
CA SER A 176 5.25 15.71 6.94
C SER A 176 5.17 14.42 6.12
N PHE A 177 4.75 14.49 4.86
CA PHE A 177 4.69 13.34 3.98
C PHE A 177 6.09 12.79 3.68
N LEU A 178 7.04 13.63 3.27
CA LEU A 178 8.42 13.20 3.00
C LEU A 178 9.10 12.68 4.27
N ASP A 179 8.84 13.32 5.42
CA ASP A 179 9.34 12.83 6.71
C ASP A 179 8.82 11.44 7.06
N ARG A 180 7.63 11.05 6.59
CA ARG A 180 7.11 9.69 6.79
C ARG A 180 7.58 8.74 5.71
N ALA A 181 7.62 9.17 4.46
CA ALA A 181 8.06 8.36 3.32
C ALA A 181 9.48 7.81 3.52
N LYS A 182 10.39 8.55 4.17
CA LYS A 182 11.78 8.09 4.42
C LYS A 182 11.87 6.73 5.12
N PHE A 183 10.90 6.38 5.97
CA PHE A 183 10.86 5.09 6.67
C PHE A 183 10.48 3.91 5.78
N PHE A 184 10.01 4.16 4.56
CA PHE A 184 9.66 3.12 3.58
C PHE A 184 10.69 3.02 2.44
N VAL A 185 11.66 3.93 2.39
CA VAL A 185 12.75 3.92 1.41
C VAL A 185 13.71 2.77 1.72
N SER A 186 13.60 1.69 0.95
CA SER A 186 14.33 0.45 1.16
C SER A 186 15.05 -0.08 -0.08
N SER A 187 14.97 0.64 -1.20
CA SER A 187 15.62 0.27 -2.46
C SER A 187 16.19 1.50 -3.19
N PRO A 188 17.15 1.31 -4.12
CA PRO A 188 17.69 2.41 -4.93
C PRO A 188 16.66 3.18 -5.73
N LEU A 189 15.62 2.49 -6.21
CA LEU A 189 14.57 3.13 -6.97
C LEU A 189 13.67 4.02 -6.09
N GLN A 190 13.24 3.50 -4.92
CA GLN A 190 12.48 4.29 -3.95
C GLN A 190 13.28 5.52 -3.47
N TYR A 191 14.60 5.36 -3.29
CA TYR A 191 15.47 6.47 -2.90
C TYR A 191 15.53 7.56 -3.97
N LYS A 192 15.67 7.18 -5.25
CA LYS A 192 15.60 8.12 -6.35
C LYS A 192 14.28 8.91 -6.32
N TYR A 193 13.14 8.23 -6.22
CA TYR A 193 11.84 8.92 -6.18
C TYR A 193 11.67 9.83 -4.97
N TYR A 194 12.17 9.40 -3.81
CA TYR A 194 12.21 10.24 -2.63
C TYR A 194 13.05 11.51 -2.85
N GLN A 195 14.23 11.38 -3.48
CA GLN A 195 15.08 12.52 -3.83
C GLN A 195 14.44 13.45 -4.86
N ASP A 196 13.82 12.91 -5.91
CA ASP A 196 13.12 13.69 -6.93
C ASP A 196 11.98 14.52 -6.29
N ALA A 197 11.16 13.88 -5.45
CA ALA A 197 10.08 14.55 -4.72
C ALA A 197 10.61 15.60 -3.72
N TYR A 198 11.69 15.30 -2.99
CA TYR A 198 12.33 16.24 -2.08
C TYR A 198 12.87 17.48 -2.81
N SER A 199 13.49 17.29 -3.97
CA SER A 199 14.08 18.36 -4.78
C SER A 199 13.02 19.30 -5.36
N LEU A 200 11.86 18.78 -5.76
CA LEU A 200 10.72 19.59 -6.21
C LEU A 200 10.23 20.58 -5.13
N LEU A 201 10.31 20.20 -3.86
CA LEU A 201 9.87 21.04 -2.74
C LEU A 201 10.94 22.01 -2.24
N HIS A 202 12.20 21.73 -2.55
CA HIS A 202 13.34 22.54 -2.14
C HIS A 202 14.13 23.03 -3.36
N PRO A 203 13.52 23.78 -4.30
CA PRO A 203 14.15 24.18 -5.57
C PRO A 203 15.35 25.14 -5.41
N ALA A 204 15.58 25.69 -4.21
CA ALA A 204 16.80 26.43 -3.87
C ALA A 204 17.98 25.53 -3.52
N ALA A 205 17.77 24.23 -3.34
CA ALA A 205 18.83 23.23 -3.45
C ALA A 205 19.02 22.98 -4.95
N GLY A 206 20.13 23.46 -5.53
CA GLY A 206 20.51 23.07 -6.90
C GLY A 206 20.75 21.57 -7.01
N ASP A 207 21.42 21.13 -8.09
CA ASP A 207 21.97 19.77 -8.15
C ASP A 207 22.80 19.51 -6.90
N LEU A 208 22.28 18.70 -5.97
CA LEU A 208 23.01 18.32 -4.78
C LEU A 208 24.19 17.48 -5.25
N SER A 209 25.37 18.09 -5.25
CA SER A 209 26.60 17.34 -5.46
C SER A 209 26.64 16.16 -4.49
N VAL A 210 27.31 15.06 -4.86
CA VAL A 210 27.50 13.92 -3.95
C VAL A 210 28.11 14.39 -2.62
N ASP A 211 28.93 15.45 -2.66
CA ASP A 211 29.51 16.08 -1.48
C ASP A 211 28.50 16.90 -0.65
N GLU A 212 27.57 17.66 -1.26
CA GLU A 212 26.49 18.34 -0.52
C GLU A 212 25.45 17.37 0.03
N LEU A 213 25.14 16.30 -0.70
CA LEU A 213 24.27 15.24 -0.21
C LEU A 213 24.94 14.55 0.99
N THR A 214 26.23 14.23 0.90
CA THR A 214 27.01 13.61 1.98
C THR A 214 27.20 14.57 3.16
N ALA A 215 27.39 15.87 2.91
CA ALA A 215 27.47 16.92 3.93
C ALA A 215 26.12 17.11 4.62
N ARG A 216 25.01 17.18 3.88
CA ARG A 216 23.65 17.24 4.47
C ARG A 216 23.28 15.98 5.22
N ILE A 217 23.70 14.80 4.75
CA ILE A 217 23.56 13.53 5.47
C ILE A 217 24.36 13.54 6.78
N ARG A 218 25.58 14.08 6.75
CA ARG A 218 26.45 14.24 7.92
C ARG A 218 25.88 15.25 8.90
N ASP A 219 25.40 16.38 8.40
CA ASP A 219 24.82 17.47 9.20
C ASP A 219 23.49 17.00 9.82
N PHE A 220 22.65 16.29 9.05
CA PHE A 220 21.44 15.61 9.53
C PHE A 220 21.72 14.54 10.59
N ALA A 221 22.84 13.81 10.48
CA ALA A 221 23.27 12.87 11.51
C ALA A 221 23.81 13.58 12.77
N SER A 222 24.38 14.78 12.61
CA SER A 222 25.00 15.56 13.69
C SER A 222 24.04 16.45 14.48
N GLU A 223 22.96 16.94 13.87
CA GLU A 223 22.03 17.90 14.49
C GLU A 223 20.99 17.29 15.45
N GLY A 224 21.13 16.03 15.87
CA GLY A 224 20.19 15.52 16.87
C GLY A 224 20.43 14.14 17.48
N GLY A 225 21.56 13.46 17.22
CA GLY A 225 21.82 12.13 17.79
C GLY A 225 20.75 11.08 17.47
N ARG A 226 20.00 11.26 16.37
CA ARG A 226 18.81 10.49 16.03
C ARG A 226 19.04 9.44 14.94
N PHE A 227 20.18 9.45 14.25
CA PHE A 227 20.42 8.66 13.04
C PHE A 227 21.78 7.94 13.05
N ASP A 228 22.05 7.24 14.15
CA ASP A 228 23.34 6.59 14.38
C ASP A 228 23.67 5.46 13.38
N ASN A 229 22.69 5.02 12.57
CA ASN A 229 22.78 3.94 11.60
C ASN A 229 22.63 4.39 10.13
N ILE A 230 22.71 5.71 9.86
CA ILE A 230 22.44 6.29 8.54
C ILE A 230 23.35 5.76 7.41
N LEU A 231 24.62 5.45 7.72
CA LEU A 231 25.53 4.91 6.70
C LEU A 231 25.12 3.51 6.24
N TYR A 232 24.56 2.67 7.14
CA TYR A 232 23.97 1.39 6.75
C TYR A 232 22.74 1.57 5.87
N TRP A 233 21.89 2.57 6.17
CA TRP A 233 20.76 2.91 5.32
C TRP A 233 21.20 3.36 3.92
N LEU A 234 22.17 4.26 3.81
CA LEU A 234 22.68 4.71 2.51
C LEU A 234 23.28 3.57 1.71
N ALA A 235 24.06 2.70 2.34
CA ALA A 235 24.61 1.53 1.66
C ALA A 235 23.52 0.60 1.11
N LEU A 236 22.33 0.54 1.75
CA LEU A 236 21.19 -0.22 1.27
C LEU A 236 20.51 0.45 0.07
N VAL A 237 20.35 1.77 0.11
CA VAL A 237 19.49 2.50 -0.84
C VAL A 237 20.25 3.20 -1.96
N LEU A 238 21.57 3.10 -2.00
CA LEU A 238 22.38 3.59 -3.12
C LEU A 238 22.46 2.57 -4.28
N PRO A 239 22.63 3.02 -5.53
CA PRO A 239 22.99 2.14 -6.65
C PRO A 239 24.22 1.28 -6.33
N VAL A 240 24.32 0.10 -6.93
CA VAL A 240 25.32 -0.93 -6.57
C VAL A 240 26.75 -0.38 -6.55
N GLU A 241 27.15 0.40 -7.56
CA GLU A 241 28.50 0.97 -7.66
C GLU A 241 28.76 2.03 -6.58
N ALA A 242 27.78 2.88 -6.30
CA ALA A 242 27.87 3.92 -5.27
C ALA A 242 27.86 3.29 -3.86
N SER A 243 27.02 2.27 -3.64
CA SER A 243 26.99 1.48 -2.41
C SER A 243 28.34 0.81 -2.16
N ARG A 244 28.93 0.16 -3.17
CA ARG A 244 30.27 -0.44 -3.05
C ARG A 244 31.35 0.60 -2.73
N SER A 245 31.28 1.76 -3.39
CA SER A 245 32.24 2.86 -3.16
C SER A 245 32.11 3.43 -1.74
N LEU A 246 30.89 3.65 -1.26
CA LEU A 246 30.61 4.05 0.11
C LEU A 246 31.13 3.00 1.09
N GLN A 247 30.80 1.73 0.88
CA GLN A 247 31.22 0.63 1.75
C GLN A 247 32.74 0.47 1.78
N ALA A 248 33.45 0.75 0.70
CA ALA A 248 34.92 0.73 0.65
C ALA A 248 35.58 1.95 1.30
N SER A 249 34.83 3.03 1.56
CA SER A 249 35.38 4.26 2.14
C SER A 249 35.87 4.05 3.58
N ALA A 250 36.93 4.78 3.96
CA ALA A 250 37.46 4.75 5.32
C ALA A 250 36.37 5.10 6.35
N SER A 251 35.56 6.13 6.07
CA SER A 251 34.46 6.57 6.94
C SER A 251 33.44 5.46 7.22
N TYR A 252 33.00 4.72 6.20
CA TYR A 252 32.07 3.61 6.39
C TYR A 252 32.71 2.45 7.16
N GLN A 253 33.97 2.15 6.87
CA GLN A 253 34.70 1.08 7.56
C GLN A 253 34.93 1.39 9.04
N ASP A 254 35.32 2.62 9.37
CA ASP A 254 35.48 3.10 10.75
C ASP A 254 34.14 3.08 11.50
N PHE A 255 33.10 3.60 10.85
CA PHE A 255 31.74 3.56 11.38
C PHE A 255 31.26 2.13 11.68
N SER A 256 31.43 1.21 10.72
CA SER A 256 30.99 -0.17 10.84
C SER A 256 31.78 -0.91 11.92
N ARG A 257 33.10 -0.71 12.01
CA ARG A 257 33.92 -1.26 13.10
C ARG A 257 33.44 -0.77 14.46
N GLY A 258 33.28 0.54 14.63
CA GLY A 258 32.80 1.13 15.89
C GLY A 258 31.44 0.60 16.30
N TYR A 259 30.52 0.43 15.35
CA TYR A 259 29.22 -0.20 15.59
C TYR A 259 29.35 -1.63 16.11
N GLN A 260 30.14 -2.45 15.42
CA GLN A 260 30.35 -3.85 15.77
C GLN A 260 31.06 -4.03 17.12
N ASP A 261 31.99 -3.14 17.46
CA ASP A 261 32.65 -3.14 18.78
C ASP A 261 31.67 -2.82 19.91
N GLN A 262 30.85 -1.77 19.75
CA GLN A 262 29.81 -1.39 20.70
C GLN A 262 28.78 -2.52 20.87
N LEU A 263 28.37 -3.13 19.77
CA LEU A 263 27.43 -4.25 19.76
C LEU A 263 28.02 -5.46 20.50
N ARG A 264 29.28 -5.84 20.24
CA ARG A 264 29.95 -6.95 20.94
C ARG A 264 30.02 -6.71 22.45
N ALA A 265 30.40 -5.49 22.86
CA ALA A 265 30.44 -5.11 24.27
C ALA A 265 29.05 -5.18 24.92
N LEU A 266 28.02 -4.69 24.22
CA LEU A 266 26.63 -4.76 24.67
C LEU A 266 26.16 -6.21 24.83
N VAL A 267 26.37 -7.05 23.82
CA VAL A 267 25.99 -8.48 23.86
C VAL A 267 26.65 -9.20 25.03
N SER A 268 27.94 -8.97 25.26
CA SER A 268 28.66 -9.54 26.41
C SER A 268 28.02 -9.12 27.73
N ARG A 269 27.72 -7.82 27.89
CA ARG A 269 27.05 -7.28 29.08
C ARG A 269 25.66 -7.87 29.29
N LEU A 270 24.85 -7.96 28.24
CA LEU A 270 23.48 -8.47 28.34
C LEU A 270 23.46 -9.98 28.65
N ARG A 271 24.37 -10.77 28.06
CA ARG A 271 24.48 -12.21 28.35
C ARG A 271 24.97 -12.51 29.76
N ALA A 272 25.71 -11.59 30.38
CA ALA A 272 26.14 -11.72 31.77
C ALA A 272 25.00 -11.46 32.77
N GLN A 273 23.87 -10.90 32.35
CA GLN A 273 22.71 -10.72 33.20
C GLN A 273 21.93 -12.04 33.28
N THR A 274 21.74 -12.56 34.50
CA THR A 274 20.89 -13.72 34.75
C THR A 274 19.43 -13.40 34.43
N ALA A 275 18.78 -14.28 33.67
CA ALA A 275 17.34 -14.21 33.45
C ALA A 275 16.60 -14.37 34.79
N ALA A 276 15.62 -13.50 35.04
CA ALA A 276 14.70 -13.68 36.15
C ALA A 276 13.88 -14.96 35.93
N GLY A 277 13.66 -15.74 37.00
CA GLY A 277 12.83 -16.94 36.91
C GLY A 277 11.37 -16.63 36.56
N ILE A 278 10.63 -17.66 36.11
CA ILE A 278 9.21 -17.52 35.75
C ILE A 278 8.39 -17.21 37.00
N GLY A 279 7.95 -15.97 37.14
CA GLY A 279 7.04 -15.54 38.21
C GLY A 279 5.63 -16.14 38.09
N PRO A 280 4.80 -16.03 39.15
CA PRO A 280 3.43 -16.51 39.13
C PRO A 280 2.60 -15.81 38.04
N ALA A 281 1.69 -16.55 37.40
CA ALA A 281 0.76 -15.97 36.44
C ALA A 281 -0.39 -15.26 37.16
N MET A 282 -0.76 -14.08 36.67
CA MET A 282 -2.00 -13.40 37.06
C MET A 282 -3.11 -13.80 36.08
N ARG A 283 -4.30 -14.17 36.58
CA ARG A 283 -5.44 -14.50 35.71
C ARG A 283 -6.44 -13.35 35.66
N ILE A 284 -6.77 -12.91 34.45
CA ILE A 284 -7.78 -11.88 34.19
C ILE A 284 -8.71 -12.44 33.12
N GLU A 285 -10.00 -12.53 33.45
CA GLU A 285 -11.01 -13.13 32.56
C GLU A 285 -10.63 -14.54 32.06
N GLY A 286 -9.91 -15.30 32.89
CA GLY A 286 -9.44 -16.65 32.56
C GLY A 286 -8.21 -16.70 31.62
N LEU A 287 -7.68 -15.56 31.17
CA LEU A 287 -6.41 -15.47 30.46
C LEU A 287 -5.26 -15.26 31.46
N ALA A 288 -4.19 -16.04 31.33
CA ALA A 288 -3.01 -15.93 32.19
C ALA A 288 -2.04 -14.88 31.64
N PHE A 289 -1.50 -14.04 32.53
CA PHE A 289 -0.52 -13.00 32.23
C PHE A 289 0.77 -13.23 33.01
N ARG A 290 1.90 -13.11 32.32
CA ARG A 290 3.26 -13.24 32.86
C ARG A 290 3.94 -11.88 32.94
N THR A 291 4.73 -11.66 33.98
CA THR A 291 5.52 -10.44 34.11
C THR A 291 6.71 -10.52 33.18
N VAL A 292 6.84 -9.53 32.30
CA VAL A 292 8.01 -9.32 31.45
C VAL A 292 8.82 -8.17 32.07
N PRO A 293 10.07 -8.42 32.49
CA PRO A 293 10.84 -7.43 33.22
C PRO A 293 11.27 -6.25 32.35
N ALA A 294 11.54 -5.11 32.98
CA ALA A 294 12.25 -4.02 32.34
C ALA A 294 13.68 -4.45 31.99
N GLY A 295 14.26 -3.86 30.94
CA GLY A 295 15.60 -4.24 30.49
C GLY A 295 15.97 -3.60 29.16
N ILE A 296 17.01 -4.14 28.54
CA ILE A 296 17.42 -3.72 27.20
C ILE A 296 17.21 -4.92 26.27
N LEU A 297 16.25 -4.79 25.37
CA LEU A 297 16.08 -5.71 24.25
C LEU A 297 17.22 -5.45 23.25
N LEU A 298 17.91 -6.50 22.82
CA LEU A 298 18.67 -6.44 21.58
C LEU A 298 17.77 -6.92 20.44
N ALA A 299 17.11 -5.97 19.78
CA ALA A 299 16.17 -6.24 18.70
C ALA A 299 16.93 -6.61 17.42
N GLY A 300 16.34 -7.45 16.56
CA GLY A 300 16.95 -7.86 15.28
C GLY A 300 17.83 -9.11 15.38
N SER A 301 18.82 -9.25 14.52
CA SER A 301 19.64 -10.46 14.38
C SER A 301 21.13 -10.17 14.54
N LEU A 302 21.84 -11.07 15.23
CA LEU A 302 23.30 -11.04 15.28
C LEU A 302 23.96 -11.80 14.12
N GLU A 303 23.19 -12.66 13.44
CA GLU A 303 23.70 -13.53 12.38
C GLU A 303 23.32 -13.01 10.99
N GLU A 304 22.12 -12.43 10.86
CA GLU A 304 21.66 -11.92 9.57
C GLU A 304 22.21 -10.53 9.30
N THR A 305 22.76 -10.37 8.10
CA THR A 305 23.39 -9.13 7.64
C THR A 305 22.43 -8.21 6.86
N SER A 306 21.18 -8.64 6.68
CA SER A 306 20.15 -7.81 6.06
C SER A 306 19.86 -6.59 6.94
N ALA A 307 19.78 -5.43 6.30
CA ALA A 307 19.44 -4.17 6.97
C ALA A 307 18.06 -4.21 7.67
N ALA A 308 17.14 -5.06 7.20
CA ALA A 308 15.82 -5.26 7.81
C ALA A 308 15.90 -5.86 9.23
N TYR A 309 17.04 -6.45 9.59
CA TYR A 309 17.28 -7.11 10.87
C TYR A 309 18.50 -6.55 11.60
N LEU A 310 18.92 -5.31 11.29
CA LEU A 310 20.08 -4.70 11.91
C LEU A 310 19.92 -4.68 13.46
N PRO A 311 20.86 -5.27 14.21
CA PRO A 311 20.68 -5.48 15.64
C PRO A 311 20.86 -4.18 16.43
N HIS A 312 19.87 -3.75 17.19
CA HIS A 312 19.91 -2.47 17.92
C HIS A 312 19.27 -2.56 19.32
N PRO A 313 19.75 -1.78 20.30
CA PRO A 313 19.20 -1.81 21.65
C PRO A 313 17.88 -1.03 21.75
N VAL A 314 16.91 -1.57 22.50
CA VAL A 314 15.63 -0.91 22.81
C VAL A 314 15.41 -0.97 24.32
N SER A 315 15.13 0.19 24.95
CA SER A 315 14.86 0.26 26.39
C SER A 315 13.43 -0.16 26.68
N MET A 316 13.29 -1.27 27.40
CA MET A 316 12.01 -1.88 27.75
C MET A 316 11.62 -1.51 29.17
N THR A 317 10.40 -1.00 29.36
CA THR A 317 9.76 -0.94 30.67
C THR A 317 9.14 -2.29 31.02
N SER A 318 8.89 -2.58 32.30
CA SER A 318 8.18 -3.80 32.69
C SER A 318 6.71 -3.75 32.26
N PHE A 319 6.17 -4.87 31.80
CA PHE A 319 4.75 -5.04 31.46
C PHE A 319 4.31 -6.47 31.76
N LEU A 320 3.01 -6.73 31.63
CA LEU A 320 2.45 -8.08 31.67
C LEU A 320 2.11 -8.50 30.25
N ALA A 321 2.43 -9.73 29.85
CA ALA A 321 2.05 -10.29 28.55
C ALA A 321 1.19 -11.54 28.76
N SER A 322 0.17 -11.74 27.94
CA SER A 322 -0.59 -12.98 27.99
C SER A 322 0.31 -14.18 27.67
N GLU A 323 0.20 -15.24 28.46
CA GLU A 323 0.98 -16.47 28.32
C GLU A 323 0.81 -17.09 26.94
N THR A 324 -0.42 -17.03 26.42
CA THR A 324 -0.84 -17.55 25.12
C THR A 324 -1.47 -16.44 24.28
N GLU A 325 -1.79 -16.74 23.03
CA GLU A 325 -2.73 -15.99 22.21
C GLU A 325 -4.13 -15.98 22.84
N VAL A 326 -4.99 -15.06 22.41
CA VAL A 326 -6.38 -14.96 22.89
C VAL A 326 -7.19 -16.16 22.38
N PRO A 327 -7.79 -16.98 23.26
CA PRO A 327 -8.57 -18.13 22.83
C PRO A 327 -10.00 -17.74 22.40
N ASN A 328 -10.61 -18.54 21.53
CA ASN A 328 -11.96 -18.35 21.02
C ASN A 328 -12.99 -18.13 22.12
N ARG A 329 -12.93 -18.89 23.23
CA ARG A 329 -13.86 -18.73 24.38
C ARG A 329 -13.89 -17.31 24.95
N LEU A 330 -12.73 -16.65 25.02
CA LEU A 330 -12.62 -15.33 25.61
C LEU A 330 -13.04 -14.26 24.61
N TYR A 331 -12.70 -14.44 23.34
CA TYR A 331 -13.17 -13.58 22.27
C TYR A 331 -14.70 -13.65 22.10
N ALA A 332 -15.30 -14.83 22.26
CA ALA A 332 -16.76 -15.00 22.23
C ALA A 332 -17.46 -14.20 23.35
N ARG A 333 -16.86 -14.13 24.54
CA ARG A 333 -17.38 -13.29 25.63
C ARG A 333 -17.31 -11.80 25.29
N PHE A 334 -16.22 -11.35 24.66
CA PHE A 334 -16.14 -10.00 24.10
C PHE A 334 -17.28 -9.74 23.11
N LEU A 335 -17.51 -10.63 22.15
CA LEU A 335 -18.60 -10.49 21.16
C LEU A 335 -20.01 -10.52 21.79
N ALA A 336 -20.19 -11.24 22.90
CA ALA A 336 -21.46 -11.28 23.62
C ALA A 336 -21.84 -9.88 24.15
N GLU A 337 -20.85 -9.15 24.65
CA GLU A 337 -21.02 -7.83 25.28
C GLU A 337 -20.81 -6.64 24.31
N ASN A 338 -20.26 -6.90 23.12
CA ASN A 338 -20.00 -5.91 22.07
C ASN A 338 -20.60 -6.41 20.74
N PRO A 339 -21.94 -6.40 20.61
CA PRO A 339 -22.64 -7.02 19.49
C PRO A 339 -22.28 -6.43 18.13
N GLU A 340 -21.82 -5.18 18.07
CA GLU A 340 -21.36 -4.51 16.85
C GLU A 340 -20.18 -5.23 16.17
N TRP A 341 -19.37 -5.98 16.93
CA TRP A 341 -18.24 -6.77 16.40
C TRP A 341 -18.62 -8.20 16.00
N ARG A 342 -19.88 -8.62 16.15
CA ARG A 342 -20.30 -9.98 15.79
C ARG A 342 -20.26 -10.21 14.27
N ARG A 343 -20.14 -11.48 13.87
CA ARG A 343 -20.06 -11.90 12.47
C ARG A 343 -21.23 -11.40 11.60
N GLN A 344 -22.43 -11.25 12.16
CA GLN A 344 -23.59 -10.70 11.44
C GLN A 344 -23.36 -9.28 10.93
N ASN A 345 -22.52 -8.51 11.63
CA ASN A 345 -22.24 -7.12 11.30
C ASN A 345 -21.01 -6.95 10.39
N ALA A 346 -20.41 -8.05 9.91
CA ALA A 346 -19.20 -8.01 9.08
C ALA A 346 -19.36 -7.13 7.83
N ALA A 347 -20.54 -7.14 7.19
CA ALA A 347 -20.81 -6.29 6.03
C ALA A 347 -20.75 -4.79 6.37
N ALA A 348 -21.30 -4.39 7.52
CA ALA A 348 -21.25 -3.00 7.98
C ALA A 348 -19.83 -2.59 8.40
N LEU A 349 -19.09 -3.48 9.07
CA LEU A 349 -17.69 -3.26 9.44
C LEU A 349 -16.78 -3.17 8.19
N SER A 350 -17.05 -3.97 7.17
CA SER A 350 -16.33 -3.96 5.89
C SER A 350 -16.57 -2.65 5.14
N GLN A 351 -17.82 -2.16 5.11
CA GLN A 351 -18.13 -0.83 4.56
C GLN A 351 -17.41 0.32 5.30
N GLN A 352 -17.10 0.14 6.58
CA GLN A 352 -16.31 1.08 7.38
C GLN A 352 -14.79 0.88 7.24
N GLY A 353 -14.34 -0.09 6.43
CA GLY A 353 -12.93 -0.43 6.25
C GLY A 353 -12.28 -1.02 7.51
N GLN A 354 -13.06 -1.55 8.45
CA GLN A 354 -12.54 -2.10 9.70
C GLN A 354 -12.19 -3.59 9.61
N VAL A 355 -12.79 -4.30 8.66
CA VAL A 355 -12.57 -5.71 8.39
C VAL A 355 -12.69 -5.98 6.89
N ASP A 356 -12.32 -7.18 6.44
CA ASP A 356 -12.62 -7.67 5.10
C ASP A 356 -13.64 -8.83 5.15
N ASP A 357 -13.91 -9.45 4.00
CA ASP A 357 -14.91 -10.51 3.86
C ASP A 357 -14.57 -11.81 4.62
N ALA A 358 -13.31 -11.98 5.02
CA ALA A 358 -12.84 -13.15 5.77
C ALA A 358 -13.03 -13.01 7.29
N TYR A 359 -13.53 -11.87 7.79
CA TYR A 359 -13.75 -11.63 9.22
C TYR A 359 -14.56 -12.74 9.89
N LEU A 360 -13.97 -13.40 10.89
CA LEU A 360 -14.53 -14.53 11.63
C LEU A 360 -15.12 -15.60 10.68
N SER A 361 -14.45 -15.88 9.56
CA SER A 361 -14.96 -16.77 8.50
C SER A 361 -15.22 -18.21 8.95
N ALA A 362 -14.52 -18.69 9.98
CA ALA A 362 -14.77 -20.00 10.60
C ALA A 362 -15.94 -20.01 11.60
N TRP A 363 -16.45 -18.83 11.99
CA TRP A 363 -17.52 -18.71 12.97
C TRP A 363 -18.88 -18.64 12.29
N THR A 364 -19.89 -19.15 12.98
CA THR A 364 -21.29 -19.05 12.57
C THR A 364 -22.04 -18.04 13.43
N ASP A 365 -23.33 -17.86 13.16
CA ASP A 365 -24.19 -17.01 14.00
C ASP A 365 -24.30 -17.50 15.44
N GLN A 366 -24.04 -18.79 15.68
CA GLN A 366 -24.06 -19.42 16.99
C GLN A 366 -22.70 -19.33 17.71
N GLY A 367 -21.67 -18.74 17.08
CA GLY A 367 -20.32 -18.63 17.63
C GLY A 367 -19.28 -19.48 16.88
N PHE A 368 -18.16 -19.74 17.55
CA PHE A 368 -17.09 -20.60 17.04
C PHE A 368 -17.51 -22.08 17.01
N PRO A 369 -16.85 -22.93 16.20
CA PRO A 369 -17.18 -24.36 16.14
C PRO A 369 -17.01 -25.08 17.49
N SER A 370 -17.87 -26.06 17.78
CA SER A 370 -17.83 -26.82 19.03
C SER A 370 -16.49 -27.55 19.19
N GLY A 371 -15.88 -27.47 20.38
CA GLY A 371 -14.58 -28.11 20.65
C GLY A 371 -13.36 -27.25 20.30
N GLU A 372 -13.57 -26.02 19.81
CA GLU A 372 -12.50 -25.07 19.46
C GLU A 372 -12.35 -23.94 20.48
N GLU A 373 -12.85 -24.12 21.71
CA GLU A 373 -12.89 -23.10 22.77
C GLU A 373 -11.50 -22.52 23.08
N GLU A 374 -10.48 -23.38 23.08
CA GLU A 374 -9.10 -23.06 23.41
C GLU A 374 -8.20 -22.91 22.17
N LEU A 375 -8.74 -22.99 20.96
CA LEU A 375 -7.99 -22.55 19.77
C LEU A 375 -7.79 -21.02 19.83
N PRO A 376 -6.66 -20.49 19.33
CA PRO A 376 -6.49 -19.05 19.20
C PRO A 376 -7.56 -18.48 18.28
N VAL A 377 -8.08 -17.31 18.62
CA VAL A 377 -8.98 -16.59 17.72
C VAL A 377 -8.20 -16.15 16.48
N THR A 378 -8.73 -16.50 15.31
CA THR A 378 -8.15 -16.14 14.00
C THR A 378 -9.15 -15.40 13.13
N ALA A 379 -8.69 -14.91 11.98
CA ALA A 379 -9.51 -14.15 11.04
C ALA A 379 -10.15 -12.91 11.69
N VAL A 380 -9.36 -12.23 12.52
CA VAL A 380 -9.70 -10.96 13.17
C VAL A 380 -8.78 -9.86 12.65
N SER A 381 -9.36 -8.69 12.36
CA SER A 381 -8.60 -7.52 11.93
C SER A 381 -7.86 -6.88 13.12
N TRP A 382 -6.89 -6.02 12.81
CA TRP A 382 -6.20 -5.22 13.83
C TRP A 382 -7.18 -4.34 14.62
N PHE A 383 -8.20 -3.79 13.96
CA PHE A 383 -9.24 -2.96 14.60
C PHE A 383 -10.08 -3.75 15.60
N ALA A 384 -10.46 -4.99 15.25
CA ALA A 384 -11.21 -5.88 16.13
C ALA A 384 -10.37 -6.31 17.34
N ALA A 385 -9.09 -6.64 17.13
CA ALA A 385 -8.14 -6.96 18.19
C ALA A 385 -7.93 -5.78 19.17
N GLN A 386 -7.87 -4.55 18.67
CA GLN A 386 -7.84 -3.35 19.52
C GLN A 386 -9.16 -3.13 20.28
N ALA A 387 -10.31 -3.39 19.67
CA ALA A 387 -11.60 -3.29 20.35
C ALA A 387 -11.69 -4.28 21.52
N PHE A 388 -11.22 -5.51 21.31
CA PHE A 388 -11.05 -6.50 22.37
C PHE A 388 -10.15 -5.97 23.51
N CYS A 389 -9.00 -5.37 23.17
CA CYS A 389 -8.09 -4.82 24.18
C CYS A 389 -8.73 -3.68 24.99
N ARG A 390 -9.52 -2.79 24.36
CA ARG A 390 -10.28 -1.76 25.06
C ARG A 390 -11.32 -2.36 26.01
N TRP A 391 -12.04 -3.39 25.56
CA TRP A 391 -12.98 -4.13 26.38
C TRP A 391 -12.30 -4.79 27.59
N LEU A 392 -11.13 -5.41 27.41
CA LEU A 392 -10.37 -6.01 28.50
C LEU A 392 -9.81 -4.96 29.47
N SER A 393 -9.45 -3.77 28.98
CA SER A 393 -8.98 -2.65 29.82
C SER A 393 -10.04 -2.26 30.86
N GLY A 394 -11.33 -2.29 30.50
CA GLY A 394 -12.44 -2.02 31.42
C GLY A 394 -12.68 -3.11 32.47
N ARG A 395 -11.98 -4.24 32.39
CA ARG A 395 -12.11 -5.42 33.28
C ARG A 395 -10.85 -5.68 34.11
N LEU A 396 -9.86 -4.79 34.04
CA LEU A 396 -8.67 -4.93 34.85
C LEU A 396 -9.02 -4.77 36.34
N PRO A 397 -8.49 -5.63 37.21
CA PRO A 397 -8.70 -5.50 38.65
C PRO A 397 -8.06 -4.21 39.18
N SER A 398 -8.55 -3.73 40.33
CA SER A 398 -8.02 -2.53 40.98
C SER A 398 -6.52 -2.61 41.33
N SER A 399 -5.96 -3.82 41.49
CA SER A 399 -4.52 -4.04 41.66
C SER A 399 -3.69 -3.63 40.44
N LEU A 400 -4.33 -3.48 39.28
CA LEU A 400 -3.76 -2.97 38.04
C LEU A 400 -4.28 -1.57 37.71
N ALA A 401 -4.66 -0.78 38.72
CA ALA A 401 -5.02 0.62 38.52
C ALA A 401 -3.91 1.37 37.75
N GLY A 402 -4.30 2.09 36.71
CA GLY A 402 -3.37 2.77 35.82
C GLY A 402 -2.71 1.88 34.77
N TYR A 403 -3.06 0.59 34.65
CA TYR A 403 -2.72 -0.23 33.49
C TYR A 403 -3.84 -0.19 32.44
N VAL A 404 -3.47 -0.46 31.19
CA VAL A 404 -4.38 -0.67 30.07
C VAL A 404 -3.99 -1.94 29.32
N ALA A 405 -4.98 -2.66 28.82
CA ALA A 405 -4.79 -3.75 27.88
C ALA A 405 -4.66 -3.20 26.46
N ARG A 406 -3.65 -3.67 25.72
CA ARG A 406 -3.41 -3.29 24.32
C ARG A 406 -2.64 -4.39 23.59
N LEU A 407 -2.56 -4.26 22.27
CA LEU A 407 -1.62 -5.04 21.48
C LEU A 407 -0.17 -4.73 21.91
N PRO A 408 0.73 -5.72 21.90
CA PRO A 408 2.15 -5.47 22.11
C PRO A 408 2.69 -4.57 21.00
N SER A 409 3.66 -3.71 21.33
CA SER A 409 4.54 -3.19 20.30
C SER A 409 5.40 -4.31 19.71
N GLU A 410 5.96 -4.11 18.52
CA GLU A 410 6.86 -5.09 17.90
C GLU A 410 8.07 -5.42 18.80
N ALA A 411 8.60 -4.40 19.48
CA ALA A 411 9.68 -4.54 20.44
C ALA A 411 9.23 -5.28 21.72
N GLU A 412 8.03 -4.98 22.25
CA GLU A 412 7.50 -5.73 23.40
C GLU A 412 7.24 -7.18 23.07
N TRP A 413 6.70 -7.45 21.88
CA TRP A 413 6.49 -8.80 21.39
C TRP A 413 7.82 -9.56 21.32
N GLU A 414 8.84 -8.98 20.68
CA GLU A 414 10.14 -9.63 20.53
C GLU A 414 10.85 -9.83 21.87
N TRP A 415 10.78 -8.83 22.76
CA TRP A 415 11.33 -8.94 24.11
C TRP A 415 10.67 -10.07 24.90
N ALA A 416 9.34 -10.14 24.87
CA ALA A 416 8.59 -11.17 25.56
C ALA A 416 8.86 -12.56 24.96
N ALA A 417 8.95 -12.67 23.63
CA ALA A 417 9.21 -13.91 22.90
C ALA A 417 10.65 -14.44 23.10
N ARG A 418 11.63 -13.55 23.25
CA ARG A 418 13.03 -13.91 23.58
C ARG A 418 13.19 -14.56 24.94
N GLY A 419 12.29 -14.31 25.89
CA GLY A 419 12.29 -15.00 27.18
C GLY A 419 13.61 -14.86 27.97
N GLY A 420 14.30 -13.73 27.84
CA GLY A 420 15.61 -13.48 28.48
C GLY A 420 16.83 -13.93 27.68
N LEU A 421 16.66 -14.54 26.51
CA LEU A 421 17.77 -14.93 25.64
C LEU A 421 18.27 -13.77 24.77
N VAL A 422 19.59 -13.63 24.67
CA VAL A 422 20.26 -12.57 23.90
C VAL A 422 20.82 -13.13 22.59
N GLY A 423 20.21 -12.73 21.47
CA GLY A 423 20.66 -13.09 20.13
C GLY A 423 20.30 -14.51 19.69
N SER A 424 19.48 -15.22 20.45
CA SER A 424 18.98 -16.53 20.03
C SER A 424 17.92 -16.39 18.91
N PRO A 425 17.93 -17.28 17.90
CA PRO A 425 16.95 -17.26 16.82
C PRO A 425 15.57 -17.78 17.24
N TYR A 426 15.47 -18.62 18.27
CA TYR A 426 14.21 -19.25 18.70
C TYR A 426 13.95 -19.11 20.21
N PRO A 427 12.68 -19.27 20.68
CA PRO A 427 12.31 -19.08 22.09
C PRO A 427 13.06 -19.97 23.10
N GLN A 428 13.59 -21.11 22.65
CA GLN A 428 14.37 -22.06 23.45
C GLN A 428 15.86 -22.11 23.06
N GLY A 429 16.34 -21.12 22.32
CA GLY A 429 17.73 -21.03 21.89
C GLY A 429 17.91 -21.27 20.39
N ALA A 430 18.63 -22.33 20.03
CA ALA A 430 19.19 -22.50 18.68
C ALA A 430 18.32 -23.31 17.71
N LYS A 431 17.29 -24.04 18.18
CA LYS A 431 16.45 -24.89 17.34
C LYS A 431 15.00 -24.39 17.29
N PRO A 432 14.31 -24.53 16.15
CA PRO A 432 12.90 -24.21 16.05
C PRO A 432 12.07 -25.16 16.91
N LEU A 433 10.91 -24.66 17.36
CA LEU A 433 9.85 -25.49 17.92
C LEU A 433 9.15 -26.25 16.80
N THR A 434 8.51 -27.37 17.12
CA THR A 434 7.81 -28.21 16.12
C THR A 434 6.34 -28.38 16.43
N GLU A 435 5.93 -28.19 17.68
CA GLU A 435 4.63 -28.56 18.23
C GLU A 435 3.46 -27.82 17.57
N VAL A 436 3.71 -26.62 17.04
CA VAL A 436 2.69 -25.70 16.51
C VAL A 436 2.96 -25.24 15.07
N PHE A 437 3.82 -25.95 14.34
CA PHE A 437 4.12 -25.69 12.93
C PHE A 437 3.54 -26.79 12.03
N PHE A 438 3.60 -26.58 10.72
CA PHE A 438 3.13 -27.55 9.74
C PHE A 438 3.89 -28.88 9.87
N GLU A 439 3.15 -29.95 10.15
CA GLU A 439 3.61 -31.33 10.06
C GLU A 439 2.49 -32.17 9.42
N PRO A 440 2.79 -33.32 8.78
CA PRO A 440 1.76 -34.22 8.24
C PRO A 440 0.70 -34.54 9.31
N GLY A 441 -0.54 -34.08 9.10
CA GLY A 441 -1.66 -34.22 10.04
C GLY A 441 -2.08 -32.95 10.79
N ILE A 442 -1.35 -31.83 10.64
CA ILE A 442 -1.73 -30.51 11.16
C ILE A 442 -2.35 -29.70 10.02
N ALA A 443 -3.65 -29.39 10.12
CA ALA A 443 -4.42 -28.68 9.09
C ALA A 443 -4.95 -27.32 9.56
N GLY A 444 -4.49 -26.82 10.71
CA GLY A 444 -4.98 -25.63 11.36
C GLY A 444 -4.16 -25.27 12.61
N PRO A 445 -4.52 -24.19 13.31
CA PRO A 445 -3.89 -23.85 14.59
C PRO A 445 -4.12 -24.95 15.62
N ARG A 446 -3.25 -25.02 16.63
CA ARG A 446 -3.41 -25.88 17.79
C ARG A 446 -3.98 -25.09 18.97
N LEU A 447 -4.31 -25.80 20.05
CA LEU A 447 -4.74 -25.17 21.30
C LEU A 447 -3.71 -24.12 21.74
N ALA A 448 -4.17 -22.94 22.16
CA ALA A 448 -3.29 -21.89 22.64
C ALA A 448 -2.51 -22.38 23.87
N GLY A 449 -1.19 -22.18 23.85
CA GLY A 449 -0.23 -22.73 24.81
C GLY A 449 0.28 -24.14 24.52
N SER A 450 0.19 -24.62 23.28
CA SER A 450 0.61 -26.00 22.94
C SER A 450 2.13 -26.21 22.95
N SER A 451 2.92 -25.16 22.68
CA SER A 451 4.38 -25.25 22.75
C SER A 451 4.91 -25.07 24.17
N ALA A 452 6.15 -25.52 24.39
CA ALA A 452 6.84 -25.33 25.66
C ALA A 452 7.20 -23.84 25.93
N PRO A 453 7.13 -23.39 27.19
CA PRO A 453 7.26 -21.99 27.53
C PRO A 453 8.70 -21.49 27.39
N ASN A 454 8.88 -20.23 27.05
CA ASN A 454 10.17 -19.56 27.09
C ASN A 454 10.56 -19.13 28.52
N GLY A 455 11.71 -18.46 28.69
CA GLY A 455 12.20 -18.05 30.01
C GLY A 455 11.34 -17.04 30.77
N TYR A 456 10.37 -16.38 30.12
CA TYR A 456 9.37 -15.53 30.77
C TYR A 456 8.01 -16.24 30.97
N GLY A 457 7.91 -17.50 30.57
CA GLY A 457 6.70 -18.30 30.70
C GLY A 457 5.69 -18.09 29.57
N LEU A 458 6.06 -17.41 28.47
CA LEU A 458 5.20 -17.27 27.29
C LEU A 458 5.30 -18.50 26.40
N ARG A 459 4.20 -18.83 25.74
CA ARG A 459 4.07 -19.95 24.81
C ARG A 459 3.63 -19.44 23.44
N ASP A 460 3.88 -20.26 22.43
CA ASP A 460 3.47 -20.09 21.04
C ASP A 460 3.98 -18.80 20.40
N THR A 461 5.06 -18.23 20.92
CA THR A 461 5.72 -17.04 20.33
C THR A 461 6.57 -17.39 19.09
N SER A 462 6.34 -18.56 18.48
CA SER A 462 7.02 -19.08 17.30
C SER A 462 6.14 -20.20 16.72
N GLY A 463 5.29 -19.85 15.75
CA GLY A 463 4.31 -20.73 15.13
C GLY A 463 2.90 -20.51 15.66
N ASN A 464 2.03 -21.49 15.47
CA ASN A 464 0.59 -21.43 15.74
C ASN A 464 -0.13 -20.37 14.90
N VAL A 465 -0.16 -19.09 15.31
CA VAL A 465 -0.75 -18.01 14.52
C VAL A 465 0.16 -16.79 14.53
N TRP A 466 0.18 -16.06 13.41
CA TRP A 466 0.75 -14.72 13.42
C TRP A 466 0.01 -13.86 14.44
N GLU A 467 0.68 -12.86 14.99
CA GLU A 467 0.11 -12.01 16.02
C GLU A 467 0.23 -10.53 15.69
N TRP A 468 -0.91 -9.83 15.74
CA TRP A 468 -0.96 -8.39 15.57
C TRP A 468 -0.13 -7.63 16.61
N CYS A 469 0.67 -6.66 16.15
CA CYS A 469 1.34 -5.67 16.98
C CYS A 469 0.70 -4.28 16.81
N SER A 470 0.97 -3.36 17.75
CA SER A 470 0.46 -1.98 17.68
C SER A 470 1.14 -1.15 16.60
N ASP A 471 2.39 -1.47 16.26
CA ASP A 471 3.23 -0.68 15.37
C ASP A 471 2.79 -0.70 13.92
N TRP A 472 2.97 0.44 13.26
CA TRP A 472 3.03 0.48 11.81
C TRP A 472 4.33 -0.18 11.35
N PHE A 473 4.23 -1.04 10.34
CA PHE A 473 5.39 -1.72 9.80
C PHE A 473 6.23 -0.78 8.94
N SER A 474 7.53 -0.79 9.17
CA SER A 474 8.52 -0.17 8.30
C SER A 474 9.68 -1.16 8.11
N PRO A 475 10.00 -1.55 6.85
CA PRO A 475 11.06 -2.51 6.57
C PRO A 475 12.43 -2.08 7.10
N VAL A 476 12.71 -0.78 7.08
CA VAL A 476 14.00 -0.19 7.45
C VAL A 476 13.95 0.58 8.78
N ALA A 477 12.86 0.45 9.56
CA ALA A 477 12.68 1.17 10.84
C ALA A 477 13.91 1.12 11.73
N TYR A 478 14.56 -0.04 11.78
CA TYR A 478 15.70 -0.33 12.65
C TYR A 478 16.97 0.45 12.26
N LEU A 479 17.06 0.94 11.03
CA LEU A 479 18.14 1.81 10.57
C LEU A 479 18.03 3.25 11.09
N PHE A 480 16.87 3.62 11.65
CA PHE A 480 16.62 4.93 12.25
C PHE A 480 16.52 4.86 13.79
N SER A 481 16.87 3.70 14.37
CA SER A 481 16.99 3.51 15.80
C SER A 481 18.33 4.08 16.31
N SER A 482 18.32 4.66 17.51
CA SER A 482 19.52 5.13 18.21
C SER A 482 20.41 3.94 18.63
N ARG A 483 21.68 4.18 18.91
CA ARG A 483 22.55 3.24 19.63
C ARG A 483 22.34 3.29 21.13
N ASP A 484 21.74 4.38 21.64
CA ASP A 484 21.35 4.48 23.04
C ASP A 484 19.98 3.82 23.23
N ALA A 485 19.92 2.83 24.12
CA ALA A 485 18.68 2.18 24.51
C ALA A 485 17.65 3.22 25.01
N ALA A 486 18.08 4.25 25.73
CA ALA A 486 17.19 5.29 26.24
C ALA A 486 16.54 6.11 25.11
N GLY A 487 17.21 6.24 23.97
CA GLY A 487 16.69 6.89 22.76
C GLY A 487 15.68 6.04 21.97
N ASN A 488 15.55 4.75 22.30
CA ASN A 488 14.69 3.77 21.65
C ASN A 488 13.65 3.23 22.62
N SER A 489 12.48 3.88 22.65
CA SER A 489 11.31 3.41 23.38
C SER A 489 10.46 2.48 22.52
N PRO A 490 9.83 1.43 23.11
CA PRO A 490 8.97 0.49 22.39
C PRO A 490 7.75 1.13 21.69
N GLN A 491 7.36 2.36 22.05
CA GLN A 491 6.14 2.99 21.53
C GLN A 491 6.40 4.18 20.60
N ARG A 492 7.34 4.07 19.65
CA ARG A 492 7.72 5.19 18.75
C ARG A 492 6.64 5.58 17.71
N SER A 493 5.58 4.80 17.52
CA SER A 493 4.64 4.98 16.38
C SER A 493 3.22 5.44 16.77
N SER A 494 3.08 6.57 17.46
CA SER A 494 1.76 7.25 17.56
C SER A 494 1.38 7.97 16.27
N GLU A 495 2.35 8.26 15.40
CA GLU A 495 2.11 8.89 14.11
C GLU A 495 1.79 7.83 13.06
N ILE A 496 0.64 7.99 12.40
CA ILE A 496 0.14 7.11 11.36
C ILE A 496 0.70 7.60 10.01
N PRO A 497 1.59 6.87 9.34
CA PRO A 497 1.68 6.97 7.89
C PRO A 497 0.38 6.34 7.36
N PHE A 498 -0.55 7.17 6.88
CA PHE A 498 -1.81 6.67 6.31
C PHE A 498 -1.48 5.66 5.20
N GLY A 499 -2.13 4.49 5.24
CA GLY A 499 -1.87 3.39 4.30
C GLY A 499 -0.71 2.44 4.64
N ALA A 500 0.01 2.67 5.74
CA ALA A 500 1.00 1.69 6.21
C ALA A 500 0.30 0.40 6.68
N GLU A 501 0.97 -0.73 6.51
CA GLU A 501 0.53 -1.99 7.10
C GLU A 501 0.87 -2.04 8.59
N LYS A 502 0.18 -2.89 9.35
CA LYS A 502 0.51 -3.16 10.76
C LYS A 502 1.48 -4.32 10.86
N ALA A 503 2.44 -4.20 11.78
CA ALA A 503 3.40 -5.26 12.03
C ALA A 503 2.70 -6.51 12.59
N VAL A 504 3.11 -7.68 12.10
CA VAL A 504 2.74 -8.98 12.65
C VAL A 504 3.99 -9.80 12.93
N ARG A 505 3.94 -10.63 13.97
CA ARG A 505 5.11 -11.38 14.47
C ARG A 505 4.74 -12.84 14.74
N GLY A 506 5.76 -13.70 14.82
CA GLY A 506 5.62 -15.06 15.35
C GLY A 506 5.44 -16.18 14.35
N GLY A 507 5.06 -15.93 13.10
CA GLY A 507 4.74 -17.02 12.16
C GLY A 507 3.42 -17.72 12.50
N SER A 508 2.95 -18.60 11.60
CA SER A 508 1.78 -19.44 11.84
C SER A 508 2.07 -20.92 11.62
N TRP A 509 1.07 -21.74 11.91
CA TRP A 509 1.02 -23.17 11.64
C TRP A 509 1.25 -23.52 10.17
N ALA A 510 1.09 -22.58 9.24
CA ALA A 510 1.29 -22.79 7.81
C ALA A 510 2.71 -22.45 7.32
N ASN A 511 3.56 -21.91 8.19
CA ASN A 511 4.94 -21.57 7.84
C ASN A 511 5.90 -22.75 8.05
N GLU A 512 6.99 -22.76 7.29
CA GLU A 512 8.14 -23.63 7.56
C GLU A 512 8.85 -23.12 8.83
N LYS A 513 9.00 -24.00 9.83
CA LYS A 513 9.51 -23.65 11.16
C LYS A 513 10.91 -23.05 11.13
N GLU A 514 11.76 -23.45 10.18
CA GLU A 514 13.11 -22.92 10.00
C GLU A 514 13.14 -21.46 9.49
N LEU A 515 12.06 -20.99 8.87
CA LEU A 515 11.94 -19.61 8.37
C LEU A 515 11.39 -18.63 9.42
N VAL A 516 10.84 -19.16 10.52
CA VAL A 516 10.21 -18.36 11.57
C VAL A 516 11.15 -18.25 12.77
N LYS A 517 11.89 -17.14 12.81
CA LYS A 517 12.77 -16.75 13.91
C LYS A 517 12.09 -15.68 14.76
N LEU A 518 12.60 -15.47 15.97
CA LEU A 518 12.14 -14.43 16.90
C LEU A 518 12.22 -13.02 16.30
N HIS A 519 13.12 -12.78 15.35
CA HIS A 519 13.24 -11.49 14.66
C HIS A 519 12.55 -11.47 13.29
N THR A 520 11.81 -12.52 12.87
CA THR A 520 11.09 -12.57 11.57
C THR A 520 9.87 -11.66 11.58
N ARG A 521 9.92 -10.56 10.83
CA ARG A 521 8.87 -9.53 10.81
C ARG A 521 8.04 -9.70 9.54
N ALA A 522 6.74 -9.46 9.64
CA ALA A 522 5.88 -9.32 8.48
C ALA A 522 4.88 -8.19 8.75
N SER A 523 4.05 -7.89 7.76
CA SER A 523 3.07 -6.84 7.84
C SER A 523 1.81 -7.21 7.10
N GLN A 524 0.69 -6.64 7.55
CA GLN A 524 -0.60 -6.85 6.93
C GLN A 524 -1.46 -5.59 6.99
N PRO A 525 -2.36 -5.35 6.00
CA PRO A 525 -3.33 -4.27 6.08
C PRO A 525 -4.16 -4.39 7.36
N PRO A 526 -4.45 -3.29 8.08
CA PRO A 526 -5.10 -3.36 9.39
C PRO A 526 -6.53 -3.93 9.37
N SER A 527 -7.20 -3.91 8.21
CA SER A 527 -8.51 -4.52 7.98
C SER A 527 -8.44 -6.00 7.59
N TRP A 528 -7.26 -6.51 7.20
CA TRP A 528 -7.12 -7.85 6.65
C TRP A 528 -7.44 -8.92 7.70
N CYS A 529 -8.24 -9.92 7.32
CA CYS A 529 -8.60 -11.04 8.18
C CYS A 529 -8.17 -12.35 7.51
N THR A 530 -7.45 -13.21 8.23
CA THR A 530 -6.97 -14.49 7.70
C THR A 530 -6.93 -15.57 8.77
N PRO A 531 -7.18 -16.86 8.45
CA PRO A 531 -7.14 -17.97 9.41
C PRO A 531 -5.73 -18.23 10.00
N TYR A 532 -4.70 -17.53 9.52
CA TYR A 532 -3.33 -17.65 10.01
C TYR A 532 -2.93 -16.56 11.02
N LEU A 533 -3.82 -15.62 11.33
CA LEU A 533 -3.52 -14.40 12.08
C LEU A 533 -4.52 -14.19 13.21
N GLY A 534 -3.99 -14.10 14.42
CA GLY A 534 -4.67 -13.76 15.66
C GLY A 534 -3.92 -12.65 16.39
N PHE A 535 -3.93 -12.70 17.72
CA PHE A 535 -3.20 -11.74 18.55
C PHE A 535 -3.03 -12.22 19.99
N ARG A 536 -2.08 -11.58 20.67
CA ARG A 536 -1.92 -11.64 22.12
C ARG A 536 -2.05 -10.26 22.75
N VAL A 537 -2.13 -10.20 24.07
CA VAL A 537 -2.39 -8.95 24.79
C VAL A 537 -1.28 -8.64 25.77
N VAL A 538 -0.92 -7.36 25.88
CA VAL A 538 -0.09 -6.86 26.97
C VAL A 538 -0.87 -5.90 27.86
N LEU A 539 -0.54 -5.90 29.15
CA LEU A 539 -0.97 -4.89 30.10
C LEU A 539 0.24 -4.04 30.45
N ALA A 540 0.15 -2.76 30.11
CA ALA A 540 1.19 -1.78 30.40
C ALA A 540 0.56 -0.57 31.09
N ARG A 541 1.36 0.18 31.84
CA ARG A 541 0.88 1.42 32.46
C ARG A 541 0.38 2.38 31.38
N ALA A 542 -0.83 2.91 31.60
CA ALA A 542 -1.36 4.05 30.90
C ALA A 542 -0.36 5.20 31.04
N ARG A 543 -0.07 5.86 29.92
CA ARG A 543 0.71 7.10 29.93
C ARG A 543 -0.24 8.22 30.33
N LEU A 544 0.12 8.98 31.35
CA LEU A 544 -0.54 10.24 31.73
C LEU A 544 -0.29 11.31 30.68
#